data_AF-A0A9N8YQD0-F1
#
_entry.id   AF-A0A9N8YQD0-F1
#
_cell.length_a   1.000
_cell.length_b   1.000
_cell.length_c   1.000
_cell.angle_alpha   90.00
_cell.angle_beta   90.00
_cell.angle_gamma   90.00
#
_symmetry.space_group_name_H-M   'P 1'
#
loop_
_entity.id
_entity.type
_entity.pdbx_description
1 polymer ?
#
loop_
_entity_poly.entity_id
_entity_poly.type
_entity_poly.pdbx_seq_one_letter_code
_entity_poly.pdbx_strand_id
1 'polypeptide(L)'
;MTSIQELQTLILTTLDAQDSIPDTTELREENGESIDFLKVLGALNSLLDKEMVKYDTIESEFWTLTAEGTEIADTGSHEAKVFEAIPVGDEGITISELQNLLGEAAKIGQGKAFKNKWIAKNGNKLLRTVDSIIDQTRLDLEKIRSIGTHSDPKVLNELKKRKLCDKQWVVILFEIHCHS
;
A
#
# COMPACT_ATOMS: atom_id res chain seq x y z
N MET A 1 -9.85 2.05 22.28
CA MET A 1 -8.89 0.92 22.20
C MET A 1 -9.60 -0.29 22.76
N THR A 2 -10.11 -1.15 21.89
CA THR A 2 -10.80 -2.37 22.30
C THR A 2 -9.83 -3.31 23.01
N SER A 3 -10.26 -3.79 24.18
CA SER A 3 -9.58 -4.77 25.02
C SER A 3 -9.74 -6.19 24.44
N ILE A 4 -8.90 -7.13 24.89
CA ILE A 4 -9.00 -8.53 24.46
C ILE A 4 -10.36 -9.13 24.84
N GLN A 5 -10.93 -8.77 25.99
CA GLN A 5 -12.21 -9.30 26.47
C GLN A 5 -13.40 -8.81 25.63
N GLU A 6 -13.40 -7.54 25.25
CA GLU A 6 -14.41 -6.99 24.33
C GLU A 6 -14.31 -7.66 22.97
N LEU A 7 -13.09 -7.93 22.49
CA LEU A 7 -12.87 -8.60 21.22
C LEU A 7 -13.31 -10.07 21.23
N GLN A 8 -13.09 -10.78 22.34
CA GLN A 8 -13.64 -12.13 22.54
C GLN A 8 -15.16 -12.13 22.50
N THR A 9 -15.78 -11.16 23.17
CA THR A 9 -17.25 -11.02 23.19
C THR A 9 -17.77 -10.74 21.79
N LEU A 10 -17.13 -9.82 21.05
CA LEU A 10 -17.48 -9.50 19.66
C LEU A 10 -17.39 -10.73 18.75
N ILE A 11 -16.30 -11.49 18.84
CA ILE A 11 -16.10 -12.73 18.07
C ILE A 11 -17.23 -13.71 18.38
N LEU A 12 -17.43 -14.05 19.66
CA LEU A 12 -18.46 -15.03 20.06
C LEU A 12 -19.87 -14.59 19.68
N THR A 13 -20.20 -13.30 19.83
CA THR A 13 -21.52 -12.76 19.45
C THR A 13 -21.74 -12.82 17.94
N THR A 14 -20.69 -12.56 17.15
CA THR A 14 -20.77 -12.64 15.69
C THR A 14 -20.94 -14.10 15.24
N LEU A 15 -20.23 -15.03 15.89
CA LEU A 15 -20.35 -16.46 15.64
C LEU A 15 -21.74 -16.99 16.02
N ASP A 16 -22.33 -16.54 17.13
CA ASP A 16 -23.70 -16.90 17.54
C ASP A 16 -24.76 -16.43 16.52
N ALA A 17 -24.50 -15.32 15.83
CA ALA A 17 -25.41 -14.74 14.84
C ALA A 17 -25.25 -15.33 13.42
N GLN A 18 -24.04 -15.78 13.04
CA GLN A 18 -23.69 -16.11 11.66
C GLN A 18 -23.11 -17.52 11.47
N ASP A 19 -23.00 -18.32 12.54
CA ASP A 19 -22.41 -19.67 12.61
C ASP A 19 -20.93 -19.77 12.16
N SER A 20 -20.39 -18.74 11.53
CA SER A 20 -19.01 -18.64 11.05
C SER A 20 -18.64 -17.17 10.83
N ILE A 21 -17.34 -16.88 10.89
CA ILE A 21 -16.78 -15.61 10.44
C ILE A 21 -15.85 -15.95 9.26
N PRO A 22 -16.30 -15.75 8.01
CA PRO A 22 -15.49 -16.08 6.84
C PRO A 22 -14.24 -15.22 6.72
N ASP A 23 -14.28 -13.98 7.22
CA ASP A 23 -13.15 -13.04 7.20
C ASP A 23 -13.12 -12.17 8.47
N THR A 24 -12.12 -12.38 9.31
CA THR A 24 -11.96 -11.61 10.55
C THR A 24 -11.55 -10.15 10.30
N THR A 25 -11.09 -9.82 9.10
CA THR A 25 -10.83 -8.42 8.72
C THR A 25 -12.10 -7.62 8.50
N GLU A 26 -13.27 -8.25 8.46
CA GLU A 26 -14.56 -7.55 8.42
C GLU A 26 -15.02 -7.11 9.82
N LEU A 27 -14.42 -7.62 10.89
CA LEU A 27 -14.71 -7.18 12.25
C LEU A 27 -14.32 -5.70 12.43
N ARG A 28 -15.18 -4.95 13.11
CA ARG A 28 -15.00 -3.51 13.38
C ARG A 28 -15.10 -3.25 14.88
N GLU A 29 -14.32 -2.28 15.37
CA GLU A 29 -14.57 -1.71 16.70
C GLU A 29 -15.94 -1.01 16.70
N GLU A 30 -16.50 -0.69 17.87
CA GLU A 30 -17.81 -0.02 17.98
C GLU A 30 -17.87 1.33 17.24
N ASN A 31 -16.72 1.98 17.06
CA ASN A 31 -16.58 3.24 16.33
C ASN A 31 -16.48 3.06 14.80
N GLY A 32 -16.53 1.82 14.29
CA GLY A 32 -16.43 1.50 12.87
C GLY A 32 -14.99 1.41 12.32
N GLU A 33 -13.97 1.50 13.17
CA GLU A 33 -12.57 1.33 12.75
C GLU A 33 -12.19 -0.16 12.59
N SER A 34 -11.23 -0.43 11.71
CA SER A 34 -10.63 -1.76 11.57
C SER A 34 -9.85 -2.15 12.81
N ILE A 35 -9.98 -3.40 13.25
CA ILE A 35 -9.30 -3.90 14.43
C ILE A 35 -7.88 -4.35 14.06
N ASP A 36 -6.90 -4.02 14.91
CA ASP A 36 -5.53 -4.49 14.75
C ASP A 36 -5.45 -6.02 14.74
N PHE A 37 -4.75 -6.56 13.74
CA PHE A 37 -4.62 -8.00 13.51
C PHE A 37 -4.04 -8.76 14.71
N LEU A 38 -3.02 -8.21 15.38
CA LEU A 38 -2.37 -8.88 16.52
C LEU A 38 -3.33 -8.99 17.71
N LYS A 39 -4.25 -8.03 17.87
CA LYS A 39 -5.31 -8.11 18.88
C LYS A 39 -6.31 -9.21 18.56
N VAL A 40 -6.79 -9.26 17.31
CA VAL A 40 -7.72 -10.29 16.83
C VAL A 40 -7.11 -11.67 17.04
N LEU A 41 -5.86 -11.87 16.61
CA LEU A 41 -5.11 -13.11 16.81
C LEU A 41 -4.96 -13.46 18.30
N GLY A 42 -4.66 -12.49 19.16
CA GLY A 42 -4.57 -12.70 20.62
C GLY A 42 -5.90 -13.16 21.25
N ALA A 43 -7.02 -12.54 20.85
CA ALA A 43 -8.34 -12.92 21.33
C ALA A 43 -8.73 -14.33 20.86
N LEU A 44 -8.46 -14.66 19.60
CA LEU A 44 -8.71 -15.97 19.00
C LEU A 44 -7.90 -17.09 19.66
N ASN A 45 -6.60 -16.90 19.84
CA ASN A 45 -5.75 -17.87 20.55
C ASN A 45 -6.29 -18.14 21.95
N SER A 46 -6.69 -17.08 22.67
CA SER A 46 -7.27 -17.25 24.01
C SER A 46 -8.64 -17.94 24.02
N LEU A 47 -9.42 -17.86 22.93
CA LEU A 47 -10.68 -18.62 22.78
C LEU A 47 -10.41 -20.08 22.35
N LEU A 48 -9.42 -20.30 21.49
CA LEU A 48 -8.96 -21.61 21.06
C LEU A 48 -8.42 -22.42 22.25
N ASP A 49 -7.61 -21.81 23.11
CA ASP A 49 -7.08 -22.41 24.35
C ASP A 49 -8.19 -22.83 25.32
N LYS A 50 -9.35 -22.15 25.25
CA LYS A 50 -10.55 -22.47 26.04
C LYS A 50 -11.49 -23.45 25.32
N GLU A 51 -11.09 -23.96 24.16
CA GLU A 51 -11.88 -24.83 23.28
C GLU A 51 -13.24 -24.21 22.87
N MET A 52 -13.35 -22.88 22.90
CA MET A 52 -14.60 -22.15 22.58
C MET A 52 -14.77 -21.93 21.08
N VAL A 53 -13.66 -21.93 20.34
CA VAL A 53 -13.65 -21.76 18.89
C VAL A 53 -12.67 -22.75 18.27
N LYS A 54 -12.88 -23.04 16.99
CA LYS A 54 -11.87 -23.57 16.10
C LYS A 54 -11.74 -22.61 14.93
N TYR A 55 -10.54 -22.53 14.38
CA TYR A 55 -10.30 -21.70 13.23
C TYR A 55 -9.19 -22.29 12.37
N ASP A 56 -9.36 -22.22 11.06
CA ASP A 56 -8.28 -22.46 10.10
C ASP A 56 -7.67 -21.14 9.64
N THR A 57 -6.35 -21.07 9.55
CA THR A 57 -5.65 -19.89 9.03
C THR A 57 -5.57 -19.94 7.50
N ILE A 58 -6.30 -19.06 6.83
CA ILE A 58 -6.16 -18.77 5.40
C ILE A 58 -5.30 -17.53 5.26
N GLU A 59 -4.03 -17.71 4.92
CA GLU A 59 -3.15 -16.59 4.62
C GLU A 59 -3.51 -16.00 3.25
N SER A 60 -4.10 -14.80 3.25
CA SER A 60 -4.35 -14.00 2.06
C SER A 60 -3.24 -12.96 1.92
N GLU A 61 -2.53 -13.03 0.81
CA GLU A 61 -1.49 -12.06 0.47
C GLU A 61 -2.11 -10.84 -0.22
N PHE A 62 -1.93 -9.66 0.37
CA PHE A 62 -2.31 -8.38 -0.22
C PHE A 62 -1.12 -7.43 -0.23
N TRP A 63 -1.18 -6.41 -1.08
CA TRP A 63 -0.15 -5.41 -1.23
C TRP A 63 -0.55 -4.12 -0.53
N THR A 64 0.33 -3.62 0.33
CA THR A 64 0.17 -2.32 0.97
C THR A 64 1.27 -1.37 0.55
N LEU A 65 0.96 -0.07 0.56
CA LEU A 65 1.95 0.96 0.29
C LEU A 65 2.85 1.16 1.51
N THR A 66 4.13 1.47 1.24
CA THR A 66 5.03 2.00 2.27
C THR A 66 4.73 3.48 2.52
N ALA A 67 5.37 4.08 3.53
CA ALA A 67 5.25 5.52 3.76
C ALA A 67 5.62 6.34 2.51
N GLU A 68 6.73 5.99 1.85
CA GLU A 68 7.15 6.62 0.59
C GLU A 68 6.16 6.34 -0.54
N GLY A 69 5.68 5.10 -0.69
CA GLY A 69 4.68 4.77 -1.70
C GLY A 69 3.38 5.56 -1.52
N THR A 70 2.99 5.80 -0.27
CA THR A 70 1.81 6.59 0.09
C THR A 70 2.02 8.06 -0.28
N GLU A 71 3.17 8.63 0.07
CA GLU A 71 3.54 10.00 -0.33
C GLU A 71 3.53 10.17 -1.85
N ILE A 72 4.03 9.19 -2.61
CA ILE A 72 4.00 9.22 -4.07
C ILE A 72 2.58 9.13 -4.61
N ALA A 73 1.73 8.28 -4.02
CA ALA A 73 0.33 8.17 -4.41
C ALA A 73 -0.41 9.50 -4.21
N ASP A 74 -0.06 10.27 -3.18
CA ASP A 74 -0.71 11.55 -2.86
C ASP A 74 -0.14 12.73 -3.65
N THR A 75 1.18 12.78 -3.80
CA THR A 75 1.90 13.98 -4.27
C THR A 75 2.53 13.80 -5.66
N GLY A 76 2.39 12.64 -6.28
CA GLY A 76 3.04 12.31 -7.55
C GLY A 76 4.43 11.71 -7.38
N SER A 77 4.87 11.00 -8.41
CA SER A 77 6.12 10.27 -8.40
C SER A 77 7.34 11.17 -8.55
N HIS A 78 8.50 10.69 -8.11
CA HIS A 78 9.76 11.42 -8.23
C HIS A 78 10.07 11.78 -9.69
N GLU A 79 9.80 10.89 -10.65
CA GLU A 79 10.00 11.14 -12.07
C GLU A 79 9.00 12.17 -12.66
N ALA A 80 7.76 12.19 -12.18
CA ALA A 80 6.78 13.20 -12.56
C ALA A 80 7.16 14.58 -12.00
N LYS A 81 7.51 14.64 -10.71
CA LYS A 81 8.03 15.87 -10.06
C LYS A 81 9.25 16.44 -10.79
N VAL A 82 10.17 15.57 -11.23
CA VAL A 82 11.32 15.99 -12.05
C VAL A 82 10.89 16.59 -13.38
N PHE A 83 9.96 15.96 -14.09
CA PHE A 83 9.43 16.50 -15.35
C PHE A 83 8.77 17.86 -15.14
N GLU A 84 7.92 17.98 -14.12
CA GLU A 84 7.19 19.21 -13.78
C GLU A 84 8.12 20.37 -13.39
N ALA A 85 9.21 20.09 -12.69
CA ALA A 85 10.20 21.10 -12.28
C ALA A 85 11.01 21.68 -13.45
N ILE A 86 11.08 20.99 -14.60
CA ILE A 86 11.78 21.51 -15.78
C ILE A 86 10.85 22.50 -16.50
N PRO A 87 11.30 23.71 -16.86
CA PRO A 87 10.49 24.65 -17.63
C PRO A 87 10.05 24.09 -18.99
N VAL A 88 8.91 24.56 -19.50
CA VAL A 88 8.45 24.24 -20.86
C VAL A 88 9.32 24.98 -21.89
N GLY A 89 9.62 24.33 -23.01
CA GLY A 89 10.47 24.88 -24.08
C GLY A 89 11.96 24.56 -23.90
N ASP A 90 12.81 25.40 -24.49
CA ASP A 90 14.26 25.14 -24.62
C ASP A 90 15.13 25.73 -23.48
N GLU A 91 14.50 26.38 -22.48
CA GLU A 91 15.24 27.02 -21.39
C GLU A 91 15.96 25.98 -20.52
N GLY A 92 15.24 24.92 -20.14
CA GLY A 92 15.71 23.83 -19.29
C GLY A 92 16.12 24.25 -17.88
N ILE A 93 16.57 23.27 -17.10
CA ILE A 93 17.08 23.47 -15.73
C ILE A 93 18.40 22.73 -15.54
N THR A 94 19.33 23.28 -14.77
CA THR A 94 20.56 22.53 -14.44
C THR A 94 20.28 21.42 -13.43
N ILE A 95 21.13 20.40 -13.41
CA ILE A 95 21.03 19.30 -12.42
C ILE A 95 21.14 19.84 -10.99
N SER A 96 21.97 20.86 -10.78
CA SER A 96 22.17 21.50 -9.46
C SER A 96 20.91 22.22 -8.99
N GLU A 97 20.27 23.02 -9.86
CA GLU A 97 19.02 23.70 -9.54
C GLU A 97 17.89 22.70 -9.27
N LEU A 98 17.79 21.64 -10.07
CA LEU A 98 16.81 20.58 -9.86
C LEU A 98 17.02 19.87 -8.50
N GLN A 99 18.27 19.61 -8.13
CA GLN A 99 18.62 19.04 -6.81
C GLN A 99 18.27 19.99 -5.66
N ASN A 100 18.45 21.30 -5.83
CA ASN A 100 18.06 22.27 -4.82
C ASN A 100 16.53 22.37 -4.64
N LEU A 101 15.75 22.16 -5.71
CA LEU A 101 14.29 22.22 -5.67
C LEU A 101 13.65 20.96 -5.09
N LEU A 102 14.13 19.78 -5.49
CA LEU A 102 13.48 18.50 -5.16
C LEU A 102 14.28 17.62 -4.18
N GLY A 103 15.49 18.03 -3.79
CA GLY A 103 16.35 17.26 -2.90
C GLY A 103 16.68 15.88 -3.45
N GLU A 104 16.52 14.84 -2.62
CA GLU A 104 16.80 13.46 -3.00
C GLU A 104 15.88 12.94 -4.13
N ALA A 105 14.64 13.43 -4.20
CA ALA A 105 13.69 13.07 -5.24
C ALA A 105 14.21 13.41 -6.64
N ALA A 106 15.02 14.49 -6.78
CA ALA A 106 15.66 14.83 -8.04
C ALA A 106 16.51 13.67 -8.57
N LYS A 107 17.34 13.09 -7.70
CA LYS A 107 18.29 12.02 -8.08
C LYS A 107 17.55 10.73 -8.40
N ILE A 108 16.53 10.40 -7.61
CA ILE A 108 15.72 9.18 -7.78
C ILE A 108 14.88 9.27 -9.06
N GLY A 109 14.23 10.42 -9.29
CA GLY A 109 13.31 10.64 -10.41
C GLY A 109 13.99 10.77 -11.77
N GLN A 110 15.18 11.39 -11.83
CA GLN A 110 15.92 11.61 -13.08
C GLN A 110 16.12 10.32 -13.89
N GLY A 111 16.55 9.23 -13.26
CA GLY A 111 16.83 7.97 -13.95
C GLY A 111 15.61 7.40 -14.67
N LYS A 112 14.43 7.47 -14.04
CA LYS A 112 13.18 7.04 -14.66
C LYS A 112 12.68 8.03 -15.71
N ALA A 113 12.78 9.33 -15.47
CA ALA A 113 12.41 10.34 -16.45
C ALA A 113 13.23 10.20 -17.75
N PHE A 114 14.53 9.90 -17.65
CA PHE A 114 15.37 9.55 -18.80
C PHE A 114 14.94 8.25 -19.47
N LYS A 115 14.72 7.18 -18.69
CA LYS A 115 14.29 5.87 -19.22
C LYS A 115 12.96 5.96 -19.98
N ASN A 116 12.04 6.79 -19.49
CA ASN A 116 10.74 7.04 -20.10
C ASN A 116 10.80 8.04 -21.26
N LYS A 117 11.98 8.58 -21.57
CA LYS A 117 12.19 9.63 -22.58
C LYS A 117 11.28 10.85 -22.36
N TRP A 118 11.11 11.24 -21.11
CA TRP A 118 10.41 12.48 -20.74
C TRP A 118 11.34 13.68 -20.70
N ILE A 119 12.63 13.42 -20.44
CA ILE A 119 13.67 14.42 -20.35
C ILE A 119 14.91 14.00 -21.15
N ALA A 120 15.65 14.98 -21.63
CA ALA A 120 16.95 14.81 -22.28
C ALA A 120 17.97 15.81 -21.75
N LYS A 121 19.25 15.45 -21.87
CA LYS A 121 20.36 16.32 -21.50
C LYS A 121 20.75 17.20 -22.68
N ASN A 122 20.82 18.51 -22.46
CA ASN A 122 21.35 19.49 -23.39
C ASN A 122 22.45 20.29 -22.69
N GLY A 123 23.71 19.96 -22.98
CA GLY A 123 24.86 20.53 -22.28
C GLY A 123 24.82 20.23 -20.78
N ASN A 124 24.71 21.28 -19.95
CA ASN A 124 24.59 21.15 -18.49
C ASN A 124 23.12 21.16 -17.99
N LYS A 125 22.15 21.31 -18.90
CA LYS A 125 20.72 21.42 -18.59
C LYS A 125 19.95 20.16 -18.95
N LEU A 126 18.80 20.02 -18.32
CA LEU A 126 17.77 19.04 -18.63
C LEU A 126 16.60 19.77 -19.33
N LEU A 127 16.12 19.18 -20.41
CA LEU A 127 14.98 19.66 -21.20
C LEU A 127 13.89 18.61 -21.22
N ARG A 128 12.64 19.06 -21.29
CA ARG A 128 11.50 18.17 -21.59
C ARG A 128 11.58 17.72 -23.04
N THR A 129 11.28 16.45 -23.28
CA THR A 129 11.18 15.88 -24.64
C THR A 129 9.74 15.61 -25.07
N VAL A 130 8.79 15.80 -24.16
CA VAL A 130 7.35 15.62 -24.37
C VAL A 130 6.61 16.77 -23.70
N ASP A 131 5.43 17.11 -24.22
CA ASP A 131 4.62 18.21 -23.68
C ASP A 131 3.90 17.83 -22.38
N SER A 132 3.50 16.56 -22.28
CA SER A 132 2.76 16.02 -21.14
C SER A 132 3.15 14.58 -20.85
N ILE A 133 2.98 14.17 -19.60
CA ILE A 133 3.23 12.80 -19.13
C ILE A 133 1.99 12.24 -18.46
N ILE A 134 1.93 10.91 -18.35
CA ILE A 134 1.00 10.21 -17.47
C ILE A 134 1.85 9.61 -16.35
N ASP A 135 1.58 9.99 -15.11
CA ASP A 135 2.26 9.43 -13.94
C ASP A 135 1.71 8.03 -13.64
N GLN A 136 2.15 7.06 -14.43
CA GLN A 136 1.73 5.67 -14.28
C GLN A 136 2.14 5.09 -12.92
N THR A 137 3.29 5.51 -12.36
CA THR A 137 3.71 5.07 -11.02
C THR A 137 2.65 5.43 -9.98
N ARG A 138 2.19 6.68 -9.98
CA ARG A 138 1.14 7.14 -9.06
C ARG A 138 -0.16 6.36 -9.26
N LEU A 139 -0.62 6.22 -10.50
CA LEU A 139 -1.86 5.49 -10.81
C LEU A 139 -1.81 4.03 -10.35
N ASP A 140 -0.68 3.36 -10.54
CA ASP A 140 -0.48 1.98 -10.10
C ASP A 140 -0.51 1.87 -8.55
N LEU A 141 0.10 2.83 -7.84
CA LEU A 141 0.09 2.88 -6.38
C LEU A 141 -1.30 3.20 -5.82
N GLU A 142 -2.04 4.14 -6.44
CA GLU A 142 -3.43 4.44 -6.08
C GLU A 142 -4.31 3.20 -6.23
N LYS A 143 -4.14 2.44 -7.32
CA LYS A 143 -4.85 1.18 -7.53
C LYS A 143 -4.51 0.16 -6.44
N ILE A 144 -3.23 -0.05 -6.14
CA ILE A 144 -2.82 -0.94 -5.05
C ILE A 144 -3.43 -0.51 -3.71
N ARG A 145 -3.44 0.79 -3.41
CA ARG A 145 -4.05 1.33 -2.20
C ARG A 145 -5.55 1.05 -2.10
N SER A 146 -6.27 1.09 -3.23
CA SER A 146 -7.72 0.87 -3.24
C SER A 146 -8.14 -0.60 -3.23
N ILE A 147 -7.45 -1.46 -3.97
CA ILE A 147 -7.87 -2.87 -4.16
C ILE A 147 -6.91 -3.88 -3.50
N GLY A 148 -5.83 -3.43 -2.87
CA GLY A 148 -4.84 -4.29 -2.23
C GLY A 148 -4.00 -5.12 -3.21
N THR A 149 -4.02 -4.82 -4.51
CA THR A 149 -3.27 -5.57 -5.53
C THR A 149 -3.14 -4.81 -6.85
N HIS A 150 -2.41 -5.38 -7.80
CA HIS A 150 -2.36 -4.92 -9.19
C HIS A 150 -2.48 -6.09 -10.15
N SER A 151 -3.21 -5.91 -11.26
CA SER A 151 -3.48 -6.97 -12.24
C SER A 151 -2.23 -7.43 -13.02
N ASP A 152 -1.19 -6.59 -13.08
CA ASP A 152 0.11 -6.94 -13.68
C ASP A 152 1.16 -7.25 -12.59
N PRO A 153 1.62 -8.51 -12.47
CA PRO A 153 2.66 -8.91 -11.52
C PRO A 153 4.02 -8.24 -11.76
N LYS A 154 4.31 -7.78 -12.98
CA LYS A 154 5.58 -7.08 -13.28
C LYS A 154 5.62 -5.72 -12.59
N VAL A 155 4.48 -5.01 -12.56
CA VAL A 155 4.33 -3.73 -11.86
C VAL A 155 4.58 -3.93 -10.37
N LEU A 156 3.94 -4.92 -9.73
CA LEU A 156 4.15 -5.23 -8.31
C LEU A 156 5.61 -5.51 -7.98
N ASN A 157 6.29 -6.32 -8.80
CA ASN A 157 7.71 -6.62 -8.62
C ASN A 157 8.61 -5.39 -8.79
N GLU A 158 8.26 -4.47 -9.69
CA GLU A 158 8.99 -3.22 -9.92
C GLU A 158 8.83 -2.26 -8.74
N LEU A 159 7.58 -2.05 -8.29
CA LEU A 159 7.24 -1.21 -7.14
C LEU A 159 7.82 -1.76 -5.83
N LYS A 160 7.83 -3.09 -5.64
CA LYS A 160 8.50 -3.74 -4.51
C LYS A 160 10.00 -3.50 -4.49
N LYS A 161 10.69 -3.64 -5.64
CA LYS A 161 12.13 -3.36 -5.75
C LYS A 161 12.46 -1.90 -5.43
N ARG A 162 11.52 -0.99 -5.70
CA ARG A 162 11.59 0.42 -5.36
C ARG A 162 11.19 0.73 -3.90
N LYS A 163 10.81 -0.29 -3.12
CA LYS A 163 10.32 -0.15 -1.74
C LYS A 163 9.09 0.75 -1.59
N LEU A 164 8.23 0.82 -2.63
CA LEU A 164 7.01 1.63 -2.63
C LEU A 164 5.79 0.85 -2.13
N CYS A 165 5.84 -0.48 -2.24
CA CYS A 165 4.83 -1.36 -1.68
C CYS A 165 5.49 -2.63 -1.16
N ASP A 166 4.83 -3.30 -0.24
CA ASP A 166 5.23 -4.62 0.19
C ASP A 166 4.02 -5.56 0.32
N LYS A 167 4.32 -6.84 0.36
CA LYS A 167 3.34 -7.89 0.62
C LYS A 167 3.04 -7.90 2.11
N GLN A 168 1.78 -7.98 2.44
CA GLN A 168 1.26 -8.24 3.77
C GLN A 168 0.40 -9.50 3.71
N TRP A 169 0.38 -10.23 4.81
CA TRP A 169 -0.47 -11.40 4.99
C TRP A 169 -1.60 -11.02 5.94
N VAL A 170 -2.81 -11.36 5.56
CA VAL A 170 -3.96 -11.42 6.48
C VAL A 170 -4.27 -12.87 6.70
N VAL A 171 -4.57 -13.22 7.94
CA VAL A 171 -5.14 -14.53 8.27
C VAL A 171 -6.67 -14.41 8.26
N ILE A 172 -7.29 -15.02 7.26
CA ILE A 172 -8.73 -15.20 7.10
C ILE A 172 -9.09 -16.52 7.80
N LEU A 173 -10.19 -16.59 8.54
CA LEU A 173 -10.54 -17.79 9.31
C LEU A 173 -11.69 -18.56 8.70
N PHE A 174 -11.63 -19.89 8.74
CA PHE A 174 -12.78 -20.73 8.37
C PHE A 174 -13.15 -21.72 9.49
N GLU A 175 -14.45 -21.67 9.81
CA GLU A 175 -15.38 -22.57 10.50
C GLU A 175 -15.15 -23.20 11.90
N ILE A 176 -16.27 -23.22 12.64
CA ILE A 176 -16.51 -23.59 14.04
C ILE A 176 -17.12 -25.00 14.15
N HIS A 177 -17.01 -25.65 15.31
CA HIS A 177 -18.16 -26.33 15.95
C HIS A 177 -18.19 -25.95 17.44
N CYS A 178 -19.25 -25.27 17.89
CA CYS A 178 -19.54 -25.06 19.30
C CYS A 178 -20.20 -26.36 19.78
N HIS A 179 -19.55 -27.07 20.70
CA HIS A 179 -20.13 -28.28 21.27
C HIS A 179 -21.38 -27.88 22.05
N SER A 180 -22.55 -28.36 21.61
CA SER A 180 -23.76 -28.39 22.44
C SER A 180 -23.51 -29.16 23.74
#